data_AF-A0A9D7FKV0-F1
#
_entry.id   AF-A0A9D7FKV0-F1
#
_cell.length_a   1.000
_cell.length_b   1.000
_cell.length_c   1.000
_cell.angle_alpha   90.00
_cell.angle_beta   90.00
_cell.angle_gamma   90.00
#
_symmetry.space_group_name_H-M   'P 1'
#
loop_
_entity.id
_entity.type
_entity.pdbx_description
1 polymer ?
#
loop_
_entity_poly.entity_id
_entity_poly.type
_entity_poly.pdbx_seq_one_letter_code
_entity_poly.pdbx_strand_id
1 'polypeptide(L)'
;MMNNNKVIKLLAGFFLICLTSFGQANNVRSFYLKDIHVWLGNTTTENAILNYAQGNAFNYIIFYDLGSLNWSSSTVKNNLAAFLSRARANFGITQFGASGEIYSFFTNSIIPYNNSRTSASERFDVLNFEFEFWNQSSISSLYCSRYLSPNGYSCDTAGAWRFAWSEFQRIDALSAANGLISGDLFRMAGERTIATISNKS
;
A
#
# COMPACT_ATOMS: atom_id res chain seq x y z
N MET A 1 -51.50 30.08 9.07
CA MET A 1 -51.54 28.63 9.36
C MET A 1 -51.01 27.88 8.14
N MET A 2 -49.90 27.16 8.27
CA MET A 2 -49.39 26.33 7.16
C MET A 2 -50.28 25.10 6.98
N ASN A 3 -50.59 24.78 5.73
CA ASN A 3 -51.41 23.63 5.35
C ASN A 3 -50.74 22.32 5.83
N ASN A 4 -51.47 21.48 6.59
CA ASN A 4 -50.96 20.24 7.20
C ASN A 4 -50.30 19.30 6.18
N ASN A 5 -50.74 19.29 4.92
CA ASN A 5 -50.14 18.49 3.85
C ASN A 5 -48.75 18.97 3.43
N LYS A 6 -48.42 20.25 3.64
CA LYS A 6 -47.08 20.80 3.39
C LYS A 6 -46.12 20.49 4.55
N VAL A 7 -46.63 20.44 5.79
CA VAL A 7 -45.85 20.10 6.98
C VAL A 7 -45.42 18.63 6.98
N ILE A 8 -46.32 17.71 6.60
CA ILE A 8 -46.03 16.27 6.50
C ILE A 8 -45.01 15.98 5.38
N LYS A 9 -45.10 16.65 4.23
CA LYS A 9 -44.12 16.52 3.14
C LYS A 9 -42.74 17.08 3.51
N LEU A 10 -42.70 18.16 4.29
CA LEU A 10 -41.45 18.74 4.79
C LEU A 10 -40.77 17.83 5.83
N LEU A 11 -41.54 17.21 6.73
CA LEU A 11 -41.05 16.26 7.72
C LEU A 11 -40.56 14.94 7.10
N ALA A 12 -41.27 14.42 6.09
CA ALA A 12 -40.83 13.25 5.34
C ALA A 12 -39.52 13.50 4.55
N GLY A 13 -39.34 14.71 4.02
CA GLY A 13 -38.09 15.13 3.38
C GLY A 13 -36.91 15.20 4.36
N PHE A 14 -37.14 15.69 5.59
CA PHE A 14 -36.12 15.75 6.63
C PHE A 14 -35.71 14.36 7.14
N PHE A 15 -36.66 13.42 7.23
CA PHE A 15 -36.39 12.05 7.68
C PHE A 15 -35.57 11.24 6.65
N LEU A 16 -35.72 11.51 5.35
CA LEU A 16 -34.87 10.89 4.31
C LEU A 16 -33.43 11.44 4.30
N ILE A 17 -33.20 12.69 4.70
CA ILE A 17 -31.87 13.30 4.74
C ILE A 17 -31.03 12.79 5.93
N CYS A 18 -31.67 12.33 7.00
CA CYS A 18 -30.97 11.76 8.16
C CYS A 18 -30.48 10.32 7.97
N LEU A 19 -30.86 9.62 6.91
CA LEU A 19 -30.39 8.25 6.63
C LEU A 19 -29.14 8.21 5.74
N THR A 20 -28.72 9.36 5.20
CA THR A 20 -27.50 9.43 4.40
C THR A 20 -26.33 9.91 5.24
N SER A 21 -25.36 9.02 5.42
CA SER A 21 -23.94 9.30 5.69
C SER A 21 -23.47 9.31 7.15
N PHE A 22 -23.50 8.15 7.82
CA PHE A 22 -22.28 7.77 8.55
C PHE A 22 -21.34 7.14 7.54
N GLY A 23 -20.59 7.98 6.81
CA GLY A 23 -19.38 7.49 6.17
C GLY A 23 -18.44 7.09 7.30
N GLN A 24 -18.38 5.80 7.63
CA GLN A 24 -17.23 5.32 8.39
C GLN A 24 -16.03 5.60 7.49
N ALA A 25 -15.15 6.51 7.91
CA ALA A 25 -13.80 6.49 7.39
C ALA A 25 -13.35 5.04 7.53
N ASN A 26 -12.98 4.38 6.43
CA ASN A 26 -12.38 3.06 6.52
C ASN A 26 -11.19 3.23 7.46
N ASN A 27 -11.29 2.72 8.68
CA ASN A 27 -10.20 2.78 9.64
C ASN A 27 -9.11 1.85 9.07
N VAL A 28 -8.25 2.42 8.23
CA VAL A 28 -7.10 1.71 7.69
C VAL A 28 -6.16 1.50 8.87
N ARG A 29 -6.03 0.24 9.27
CA ARG A 29 -5.09 -0.17 10.30
C ARG A 29 -4.10 -1.11 9.63
N SER A 30 -2.91 -0.60 9.40
CA SER A 30 -1.85 -1.31 8.69
C SER A 30 -0.77 -1.85 9.63
N PHE A 31 -0.08 -2.88 9.17
CA PHE A 31 1.20 -3.28 9.74
C PHE A 31 2.16 -3.76 8.65
N TYR A 32 3.45 -3.66 8.94
CA TYR A 32 4.51 -4.21 8.11
C TYR A 32 4.72 -5.68 8.43
N LEU A 33 4.72 -6.51 7.39
CA LEU A 33 4.98 -7.94 7.48
C LEU A 33 6.27 -8.26 6.73
N LYS A 34 7.27 -8.74 7.46
CA LYS A 34 8.60 -9.04 6.93
C LYS A 34 8.86 -10.54 6.79
N ASP A 35 10.06 -10.87 6.31
CA ASP A 35 10.61 -12.23 6.25
C ASP A 35 9.73 -13.20 5.45
N ILE A 36 9.09 -12.72 4.38
CA ILE A 36 8.13 -13.51 3.58
C ILE A 36 8.72 -14.80 3.02
N HIS A 37 10.01 -14.81 2.70
CA HIS A 37 10.70 -16.01 2.22
C HIS A 37 10.76 -17.14 3.26
N VAL A 38 10.55 -16.85 4.55
CA VAL A 38 10.60 -17.84 5.64
C VAL A 38 9.27 -18.58 5.80
N TRP A 39 8.14 -17.86 5.68
CA TRP A 39 6.83 -18.39 6.07
C TRP A 39 5.89 -18.64 4.90
N LEU A 40 6.13 -18.07 3.72
CA LEU A 40 5.24 -18.21 2.57
C LEU A 40 5.14 -19.67 2.11
N GLY A 41 3.91 -20.18 2.00
CA GLY A 41 3.60 -21.58 1.70
C GLY A 41 3.47 -22.48 2.93
N ASN A 42 3.78 -21.99 4.14
CA ASN A 42 3.49 -22.70 5.38
C ASN A 42 2.13 -22.22 5.93
N THR A 43 1.06 -22.93 5.58
CA THR A 43 -0.31 -22.56 5.95
C THR A 43 -0.52 -22.36 7.46
N THR A 44 0.20 -23.08 8.31
CA THR A 44 0.12 -22.92 9.77
C THR A 44 0.64 -21.54 10.19
N THR A 45 1.84 -21.16 9.72
CA THR A 45 2.43 -19.85 10.04
C THR A 45 1.63 -18.72 9.38
N GLU A 46 1.18 -18.91 8.14
CA GLU A 46 0.33 -17.96 7.43
C GLU A 46 -0.98 -17.70 8.20
N ASN A 47 -1.64 -18.74 8.69
CA ASN A 47 -2.87 -18.59 9.48
C ASN A 47 -2.58 -17.94 10.85
N ALA A 48 -1.43 -18.19 11.47
CA ALA A 48 -1.06 -17.50 12.71
C ALA A 48 -0.90 -15.99 12.49
N ILE A 49 -0.25 -15.58 11.40
CA ILE A 49 -0.12 -14.16 11.00
C ILE A 49 -1.49 -13.54 10.76
N LEU A 50 -2.37 -14.23 10.02
CA LEU A 50 -3.70 -13.71 9.69
C LEU A 50 -4.65 -13.66 10.89
N ASN A 51 -4.56 -14.63 11.80
CA ASN A 51 -5.28 -14.59 13.09
C ASN A 51 -4.81 -13.42 13.95
N TYR A 52 -3.50 -13.16 14.00
CA TYR A 52 -2.97 -11.99 14.70
C TYR A 52 -3.51 -10.68 14.09
N ALA A 53 -3.52 -10.59 12.76
CA ALA A 53 -4.05 -9.44 12.04
C ALA A 53 -5.53 -9.20 12.38
N GLN A 54 -6.37 -10.23 12.26
CA GLN A 54 -7.79 -10.18 12.56
C GLN A 54 -8.05 -9.82 14.04
N GLY A 55 -7.36 -10.48 14.98
CA GLY A 55 -7.52 -10.24 16.42
C GLY A 55 -7.12 -8.84 16.86
N ASN A 56 -6.26 -8.16 16.09
CA ASN A 56 -5.85 -6.78 16.32
C ASN A 56 -6.52 -5.79 15.36
N ALA A 57 -7.57 -6.21 14.63
CA ALA A 57 -8.31 -5.37 13.68
C ALA A 57 -7.43 -4.69 12.60
N PHE A 58 -6.32 -5.32 12.20
CA PHE A 58 -5.57 -4.89 11.03
C PHE A 58 -6.31 -5.31 9.76
N ASN A 59 -6.41 -4.41 8.79
CA ASN A 59 -7.09 -4.65 7.51
C ASN A 59 -6.21 -4.31 6.29
N TYR A 60 -4.98 -3.87 6.52
CA TYR A 60 -4.00 -3.56 5.49
C TYR A 60 -2.65 -4.21 5.84
N ILE A 61 -2.13 -5.07 4.96
CA ILE A 61 -0.80 -5.68 5.12
C ILE A 61 0.17 -5.04 4.13
N ILE A 62 1.27 -4.50 4.63
CA ILE A 62 2.38 -4.00 3.81
C ILE A 62 3.51 -5.01 3.89
N PHE A 63 3.86 -5.64 2.77
CA PHE A 63 4.95 -6.60 2.74
C PHE A 63 6.28 -5.90 2.61
N TYR A 64 7.12 -6.12 3.62
CA TYR A 64 8.52 -5.76 3.59
C TYR A 64 9.34 -6.92 3.02
N ASP A 65 10.49 -6.61 2.41
CA ASP A 65 11.43 -7.61 1.88
C ASP A 65 10.87 -8.53 0.77
N LEU A 66 9.96 -8.02 -0.07
CA LEU A 66 9.48 -8.77 -1.25
C LEU A 66 10.60 -9.04 -2.28
N GLY A 67 11.73 -8.32 -2.19
CA GLY A 67 12.92 -8.57 -2.98
C GLY A 67 13.55 -9.94 -2.71
N SER A 68 13.27 -10.58 -1.56
CA SER A 68 13.80 -11.91 -1.22
C SER A 68 13.09 -13.05 -1.95
N LEU A 69 11.97 -12.79 -2.64
CA LEU A 69 11.20 -13.82 -3.32
C LEU A 69 11.77 -14.16 -4.70
N ASN A 70 11.71 -15.44 -5.06
CA ASN A 70 11.98 -15.86 -6.44
C ASN A 70 10.73 -15.64 -7.33
N TRP A 71 10.64 -14.45 -7.94
CA TRP A 71 9.54 -14.03 -8.82
C TRP A 71 9.40 -14.85 -10.12
N SER A 72 10.42 -15.63 -10.50
CA SER A 72 10.33 -16.58 -11.62
C SER A 72 9.57 -17.85 -11.26
N SER A 73 9.52 -18.22 -9.98
CA SER A 73 8.90 -19.46 -9.51
C SER A 73 7.37 -19.36 -9.55
N SER A 74 6.73 -20.25 -10.30
CA SER A 74 5.27 -20.40 -10.31
C SER A 74 4.72 -20.79 -8.95
N THR A 75 5.42 -21.67 -8.23
CA THR A 75 5.07 -22.09 -6.86
C THR A 75 5.05 -20.90 -5.90
N VAL A 76 6.08 -20.06 -5.92
CA VAL A 76 6.13 -18.86 -5.04
C VAL A 76 4.98 -17.91 -5.35
N LYS A 77 4.73 -17.62 -6.63
CA LYS A 77 3.62 -16.74 -7.04
C LYS A 77 2.26 -17.31 -6.67
N ASN A 78 2.06 -18.63 -6.78
CA ASN A 78 0.80 -19.27 -6.42
C ASN A 78 0.61 -19.33 -4.90
N ASN A 79 1.66 -19.54 -4.12
CA ASN A 79 1.59 -19.44 -2.66
C ASN A 79 1.21 -18.02 -2.22
N LEU A 80 1.82 -16.99 -2.83
CA LEU A 80 1.46 -15.60 -2.57
C LEU A 80 0.00 -15.32 -2.93
N ALA A 81 -0.45 -15.74 -4.12
CA ALA A 81 -1.84 -15.59 -4.54
C ALA A 81 -2.82 -16.26 -3.56
N ALA A 82 -2.51 -17.48 -3.12
CA ALA A 82 -3.31 -18.21 -2.14
C ALA A 82 -3.36 -17.50 -0.78
N PHE A 83 -2.24 -16.94 -0.31
CA PHE A 83 -2.18 -16.13 0.90
C PHE A 83 -3.09 -14.89 0.79
N LEU A 84 -2.91 -14.06 -0.26
CA LEU A 84 -3.67 -12.83 -0.46
C LEU A 84 -5.18 -13.11 -0.56
N SER A 85 -5.56 -14.12 -1.35
CA SER A 85 -6.97 -14.50 -1.53
C SER A 85 -7.61 -14.97 -0.22
N ARG A 86 -6.91 -15.84 0.54
CA ARG A 86 -7.40 -16.35 1.83
C ARG A 86 -7.53 -15.25 2.88
N ALA A 87 -6.55 -14.36 2.96
CA ALA A 87 -6.55 -13.23 3.86
C ALA A 87 -7.74 -12.29 3.63
N ARG A 88 -8.11 -12.04 2.36
CA ARG A 88 -9.31 -11.27 2.02
C ARG A 88 -10.60 -12.01 2.36
N ALA A 89 -10.68 -13.28 1.96
CA ALA A 89 -11.91 -14.06 2.10
C ALA A 89 -12.29 -14.30 3.57
N ASN A 90 -11.28 -14.55 4.43
CA ASN A 90 -11.52 -15.14 5.75
C ASN A 90 -11.05 -14.29 6.93
N PHE A 91 -10.17 -13.31 6.70
CA PHE A 91 -9.49 -12.59 7.80
C PHE A 91 -9.71 -11.07 7.79
N GLY A 92 -10.57 -10.57 6.90
CA GLY A 92 -10.94 -9.16 6.86
C GLY A 92 -9.84 -8.23 6.35
N ILE A 93 -8.81 -8.77 5.68
CA ILE A 93 -7.80 -7.94 5.03
C ILE A 93 -8.40 -7.36 3.75
N THR A 94 -8.43 -6.04 3.64
CA THR A 94 -9.03 -5.33 2.51
C THR A 94 -7.98 -4.74 1.57
N GLN A 95 -6.72 -4.64 2.00
CA GLN A 95 -5.67 -4.02 1.21
C GLN A 95 -4.32 -4.72 1.37
N PHE A 96 -3.52 -4.76 0.29
CA PHE A 96 -2.15 -5.23 0.27
C PHE A 96 -1.20 -4.25 -0.41
N GLY A 97 -0.05 -4.03 0.22
CA GLY A 97 0.98 -3.13 -0.25
C GLY A 97 2.27 -3.90 -0.48
N ALA A 98 2.89 -3.68 -1.63
CA ALA A 98 4.25 -4.14 -1.88
C ALA A 98 5.21 -3.02 -1.50
N SER A 99 6.07 -3.22 -0.50
CA SER A 99 7.13 -2.24 -0.19
C SER A 99 8.35 -2.46 -1.09
N GLY A 100 8.97 -1.38 -1.54
CA GLY A 100 10.16 -1.43 -2.39
C GLY A 100 10.90 -0.10 -2.49
N GLU A 101 12.21 -0.20 -2.74
CA GLU A 101 13.15 0.93 -2.68
C GLU A 101 13.36 1.64 -4.02
N ILE A 102 12.95 1.04 -5.14
CA ILE A 102 13.19 1.57 -6.49
C ILE A 102 12.07 1.17 -7.46
N TYR A 103 11.82 2.03 -8.45
CA TYR A 103 10.88 1.84 -9.55
C TYR A 103 11.05 0.50 -10.27
N SER A 104 12.29 0.11 -10.55
CA SER A 104 12.58 -1.09 -11.34
C SER A 104 12.15 -2.38 -10.62
N PHE A 105 12.13 -2.41 -9.29
CA PHE A 105 11.58 -3.53 -8.54
C PHE A 105 10.08 -3.69 -8.83
N PHE A 106 9.33 -2.59 -8.81
CA PHE A 106 7.90 -2.62 -9.07
C PHE A 106 7.59 -3.02 -10.52
N THR A 107 8.29 -2.45 -11.50
CA THR A 107 8.07 -2.80 -12.92
C THR A 107 8.44 -4.22 -13.27
N ASN A 108 9.46 -4.78 -12.61
CA ASN A 108 10.01 -6.08 -12.99
C ASN A 108 9.40 -7.23 -12.17
N SER A 109 8.84 -6.94 -10.99
CA SER A 109 8.33 -7.97 -10.07
C SER A 109 6.84 -7.81 -9.79
N ILE A 110 6.42 -6.66 -9.27
CA ILE A 110 5.05 -6.47 -8.75
C ILE A 110 4.02 -6.33 -9.87
N ILE A 111 4.29 -5.49 -10.86
CA ILE A 111 3.38 -5.31 -12.01
C ILE A 111 3.22 -6.61 -12.80
N PRO A 112 4.29 -7.35 -13.18
CA PRO A 112 4.15 -8.65 -13.84
C PRO A 112 3.41 -9.68 -12.99
N TYR A 113 3.61 -9.69 -11.67
CA TYR A 113 2.83 -10.54 -10.77
C TYR A 113 1.34 -10.21 -10.86
N ASN A 114 0.95 -8.95 -10.64
CA ASN A 114 -0.45 -8.52 -10.69
C ASN A 114 -1.10 -8.84 -12.05
N ASN A 115 -0.40 -8.58 -13.15
CA ASN A 115 -0.87 -8.85 -14.51
C ASN A 115 -1.02 -10.36 -14.79
N SER A 116 -0.30 -11.22 -14.08
CA SER A 116 -0.42 -12.67 -14.20
C SER A 116 -1.59 -13.27 -13.42
N ARG A 117 -2.31 -12.49 -12.61
CA ARG A 117 -3.45 -12.97 -11.79
C ARG A 117 -4.76 -12.65 -12.47
N THR A 118 -5.68 -13.60 -12.50
CA THR A 118 -7.04 -13.38 -13.04
C THR A 118 -7.96 -12.74 -12.00
N SER A 119 -7.84 -13.15 -10.72
CA SER A 119 -8.65 -12.59 -9.64
C SER A 119 -8.02 -11.34 -9.05
N ALA A 120 -8.84 -10.31 -8.80
CA ALA A 120 -8.42 -9.13 -8.05
C ALA A 120 -8.04 -9.45 -6.59
N SER A 121 -8.61 -10.53 -6.01
CA SER A 121 -8.29 -10.95 -4.64
C SER A 121 -6.85 -11.43 -4.47
N GLU A 122 -6.16 -11.73 -5.58
CA GLU A 122 -4.80 -12.24 -5.63
C GLU A 122 -3.76 -11.15 -5.93
N ARG A 123 -4.17 -9.88 -6.00
CA ARG A 123 -3.31 -8.77 -6.42
C ARG A 123 -2.95 -7.85 -5.25
N PHE A 124 -1.80 -7.17 -5.39
CA PHE A 124 -1.47 -6.00 -4.60
C PHE A 124 -2.28 -4.79 -5.06
N ASP A 125 -2.67 -3.95 -4.11
CA ASP A 125 -3.41 -2.71 -4.37
C ASP A 125 -2.52 -1.47 -4.32
N VAL A 126 -1.41 -1.55 -3.58
CA VAL A 126 -0.54 -0.40 -3.27
C VAL A 126 0.91 -0.70 -3.66
N LEU A 127 1.54 0.22 -4.38
CA LEU A 127 3.00 0.28 -4.50
C LEU A 127 3.51 1.19 -3.40
N ASN A 128 4.13 0.64 -2.37
CA ASN A 128 4.58 1.38 -1.21
C ASN A 128 6.08 1.72 -1.36
N PHE A 129 6.39 2.98 -1.63
CA PHE A 129 7.78 3.42 -1.75
C PHE A 129 8.42 3.60 -0.37
N GLU A 130 9.62 3.03 -0.21
CA GLU A 130 10.37 3.07 1.02
C GLU A 130 11.83 3.41 0.76
N PHE A 131 12.26 4.56 1.26
CA PHE A 131 13.65 5.02 1.15
C PHE A 131 13.96 6.04 2.24
N GLU A 132 14.82 5.69 3.19
CA GLU A 132 15.14 6.55 4.34
C GLU A 132 16.18 7.63 4.00
N PHE A 133 15.84 8.55 3.08
CA PHE A 133 16.79 9.58 2.61
C PHE A 133 17.29 10.53 3.72
N TRP A 134 16.56 10.61 4.85
CA TRP A 134 16.94 11.42 6.02
C TRP A 134 17.91 10.70 6.97
N ASN A 135 18.04 9.38 6.85
CA ASN A 135 18.84 8.58 7.78
C ASN A 135 20.28 8.45 7.27
N GLN A 136 21.20 9.22 7.84
CA GLN A 136 22.61 9.20 7.44
C GLN A 136 23.25 7.81 7.59
N SER A 137 22.80 7.02 8.57
CA SER A 137 23.28 5.64 8.74
C SER A 137 22.91 4.80 7.52
N SER A 138 21.64 4.80 7.11
CA SER A 138 21.15 4.07 5.93
C SER A 138 21.78 4.56 4.64
N ILE A 139 22.01 5.88 4.49
CA ILE A 139 22.73 6.44 3.35
C ILE A 139 24.13 5.86 3.26
N SER A 140 24.88 5.91 4.35
CA SER A 140 26.29 5.49 4.37
C SER A 140 26.48 3.98 4.25
N SER A 141 25.62 3.18 4.90
CA SER A 141 25.79 1.73 4.98
C SER A 141 25.17 0.97 3.81
N LEU A 142 24.12 1.52 3.19
CA LEU A 142 23.31 0.80 2.20
C LEU A 142 23.11 1.59 0.91
N TYR A 143 22.59 2.81 0.99
CA TYR A 143 22.08 3.49 -0.22
C TYR A 143 23.16 4.11 -1.10
N CYS A 144 24.27 4.59 -0.52
CA CYS A 144 25.33 5.25 -1.28
C CYS A 144 25.89 4.37 -2.39
N SER A 145 26.32 3.15 -2.05
CA SER A 145 26.92 2.21 -2.99
C SER A 145 25.90 1.52 -3.88
N ARG A 146 24.69 1.28 -3.36
CA ARG A 146 23.65 0.53 -4.07
C ARG A 146 22.87 1.38 -5.07
N TYR A 147 22.62 2.65 -4.74
CA TYR A 147 21.68 3.50 -5.47
C TYR A 147 22.26 4.86 -5.83
N LEU A 148 22.87 5.59 -4.89
CA LEU A 148 23.20 7.00 -5.11
C LEU A 148 24.37 7.18 -6.07
N SER A 149 25.54 6.67 -5.71
CA SER A 149 26.78 6.82 -6.51
C SER A 149 26.64 6.21 -7.92
N PRO A 150 26.08 4.98 -8.10
CA PRO A 150 25.86 4.42 -9.43
C PRO A 150 24.95 5.25 -10.34
N ASN A 151 24.05 6.06 -9.75
CA ASN A 151 23.13 6.94 -10.48
C ASN A 151 23.56 8.42 -10.45
N GLY A 152 24.80 8.72 -10.01
CA GLY A 152 25.37 10.08 -10.05
C GLY A 152 24.85 11.03 -8.98
N TYR A 153 24.25 10.52 -7.89
CA TYR A 153 23.83 11.32 -6.74
C TYR A 153 24.91 11.35 -5.66
N SER A 154 25.01 12.46 -4.93
CA SER A 154 25.88 12.59 -3.76
C SER A 154 25.44 11.63 -2.64
N CYS A 155 26.41 11.11 -1.88
CA CYS A 155 26.16 10.24 -0.73
C CYS A 155 25.88 11.03 0.55
N ASP A 156 24.93 11.95 0.46
CA ASP A 156 24.42 12.79 1.53
C ASP A 156 22.89 12.86 1.45
N THR A 157 22.27 13.49 2.44
CA THR A 157 20.81 13.66 2.49
C THR A 157 20.25 14.36 1.24
N ALA A 158 20.99 15.29 0.63
CA ALA A 158 20.52 16.02 -0.55
C ALA A 158 20.50 15.13 -1.81
N GLY A 159 21.54 14.33 -2.03
CA GLY A 159 21.59 13.36 -3.11
C GLY A 159 20.58 12.23 -2.90
N ALA A 160 20.46 11.73 -1.67
CA ALA A 160 19.47 10.73 -1.28
C ALA A 160 18.04 11.21 -1.53
N TRP A 161 17.72 12.45 -1.15
CA TRP A 161 16.43 13.07 -1.43
C TRP A 161 16.13 13.15 -2.92
N ARG A 162 17.08 13.65 -3.73
CA ARG A 162 16.89 13.80 -5.17
C ARG A 162 16.65 12.46 -5.87
N PHE A 163 17.38 11.43 -5.45
CA PHE A 163 17.16 10.06 -5.92
C PHE A 163 15.77 9.57 -5.53
N ALA A 164 15.43 9.64 -4.23
CA ALA A 164 14.17 9.17 -3.69
C ALA A 164 12.97 9.87 -4.34
N TRP A 165 13.03 11.18 -4.54
CA TRP A 165 11.99 11.96 -5.20
C TRP A 165 11.79 11.53 -6.67
N SER A 166 12.89 11.29 -7.39
CA SER A 166 12.83 10.80 -8.78
C SER A 166 12.23 9.40 -8.88
N GLU A 167 12.56 8.50 -7.96
CA GLU A 167 11.96 7.16 -7.87
C GLU A 167 10.47 7.26 -7.51
N PHE A 168 10.12 8.07 -6.51
CA PHE A 168 8.73 8.30 -6.09
C PHE A 168 7.86 8.77 -7.25
N GLN A 169 8.26 9.80 -7.99
CA GLN A 169 7.49 10.30 -9.13
C GLN A 169 7.23 9.22 -10.19
N ARG A 170 8.22 8.34 -10.43
CA ARG A 170 8.07 7.23 -11.37
C ARG A 170 7.15 6.14 -10.83
N ILE A 171 7.20 5.84 -9.53
CA ILE A 171 6.33 4.87 -8.86
C ILE A 171 4.89 5.37 -8.78
N ASP A 172 4.69 6.66 -8.54
CA ASP A 172 3.37 7.30 -8.54
C ASP A 172 2.72 7.21 -9.93
N ALA A 173 3.48 7.58 -10.98
CA ALA A 173 3.04 7.41 -12.36
C ALA A 173 2.74 5.94 -12.72
N LEU A 174 3.56 5.00 -12.25
CA LEU A 174 3.34 3.57 -12.45
C LEU A 174 2.07 3.09 -11.77
N SER A 175 1.83 3.55 -10.54
CA SER A 175 0.62 3.23 -9.77
C SER A 175 -0.62 3.71 -10.51
N ALA A 176 -0.63 4.98 -10.94
CA ALA A 176 -1.72 5.56 -11.70
C ALA A 176 -1.98 4.80 -13.00
N ALA A 177 -0.94 4.45 -13.76
CA ALA A 177 -1.06 3.72 -15.02
C ALA A 177 -1.63 2.30 -14.87
N ASN A 178 -1.53 1.70 -13.68
CA ASN A 178 -2.00 0.34 -13.39
C ASN A 178 -3.24 0.32 -12.48
N GLY A 179 -3.83 1.48 -12.18
CA GLY A 179 -5.00 1.58 -11.28
C GLY A 179 -4.69 1.17 -9.84
N LEU A 180 -3.44 1.33 -9.40
CA LEU A 180 -2.96 1.05 -8.05
C LEU A 180 -2.85 2.36 -7.25
N ILE A 181 -2.74 2.23 -5.93
CA ILE A 181 -2.49 3.35 -5.02
C ILE A 181 -0.97 3.51 -4.88
N SER A 182 -0.50 4.76 -4.97
CA SER A 182 0.87 5.10 -4.56
C SER A 182 0.88 5.28 -3.04
N GLY A 183 1.62 4.42 -2.34
CA GLY A 183 1.83 4.49 -0.90
C GLY A 183 3.19 5.09 -0.58
N ASP A 184 3.25 5.99 0.40
CA ASP A 184 4.46 6.73 0.74
C ASP A 184 4.81 6.64 2.22
N LEU A 185 6.01 6.13 2.54
CA LEU A 185 6.67 6.45 3.82
C LEU A 185 7.09 7.94 3.88
N PHE A 186 7.19 8.58 2.71
CA PHE A 186 7.54 9.99 2.54
C PHE A 186 6.62 10.94 3.30
N ARG A 187 5.32 10.60 3.38
CA ARG A 187 4.34 11.36 4.17
C ARG A 187 4.65 11.32 5.66
N MET A 188 5.18 10.22 6.20
CA MET A 188 5.47 10.09 7.62
C MET A 188 6.75 10.81 8.06
N ALA A 189 7.76 10.90 7.18
CA ALA A 189 8.98 11.66 7.47
C ALA A 189 8.84 13.17 7.17
N GLY A 190 7.87 13.55 6.31
CA GLY A 190 7.59 14.92 5.89
C GLY A 190 6.41 15.61 6.56
N GLU A 191 5.66 14.95 7.46
CA GLU A 191 4.54 15.55 8.19
C GLU A 191 4.99 16.50 9.32
N ARG A 192 5.72 17.56 8.92
CA ARG A 192 5.27 18.93 9.21
C ARG A 192 4.70 19.51 7.92
N THR A 193 3.39 19.31 7.76
CA THR A 193 2.47 20.15 6.97
C THR A 193 2.45 19.97 5.45
N ILE A 194 1.23 19.69 4.94
CA ILE A 194 0.55 20.09 3.68
C ILE A 194 -0.28 18.87 3.22
N ALA A 195 -1.52 18.75 3.70
CA ALA A 195 -2.73 19.35 3.12
C ALA A 195 -3.14 18.73 1.78
N THR A 196 -4.34 18.16 1.85
CA THR A 196 -5.31 17.72 0.83
C THR A 196 -5.34 18.52 -0.48
N ILE A 197 -5.89 17.85 -1.53
CA ILE A 197 -6.48 18.33 -2.81
C ILE A 197 -5.52 18.15 -4.01
N SER A 198 -5.88 17.47 -5.11
CA SER A 198 -6.94 17.81 -6.07
C SER A 198 -7.45 16.58 -6.83
N ASN A 199 -8.69 16.14 -6.63
CA ASN A 199 -9.89 16.47 -7.42
C ASN A 199 -9.69 17.02 -8.85
N LYS A 200 -10.45 16.39 -9.74
CA LYS A 200 -10.70 16.73 -11.14
C LYS A 200 -11.24 18.17 -11.31
N SER A 201 -10.79 18.84 -12.37
CA SER A 201 -11.60 19.71 -13.23
C SER A 201 -11.08 19.58 -14.65
#